data_AF-A0A1V6ISZ5-F1
#
_entry.id   AF-A0A1V6ISZ5-F1
#
_cell.length_a   1.000
_cell.length_b   1.000
_cell.length_c   1.000
_cell.angle_alpha   90.00
_cell.angle_beta   90.00
_cell.angle_gamma   90.00
#
_symmetry.space_group_name_H-M   'P 1'
#
loop_
_entity.id
_entity.type
_entity.pdbx_description
1 polymer ?
#
loop_
_entity_poly.entity_id
_entity_poly.type
_entity_poly.pdbx_seq_one_letter_code
_entity_poly.pdbx_strand_id
1 'polypeptide(L)'
;MSLSFGFFSDAALTTPITTPLQFLQAISSPVAEDKTIYFGSAVASRVCEADSNPGVDAVTVSIVDSAGGSGSPATDVKLALSSVGLGSATGGATLALPATINSSSGNAVPIYVRVLDSTHAGGLNLDLSLQTNTLRETPV
;
A
#
# COMPACT_ATOMS: atom_id res chain seq x y z
N MET A 1 16.80 7.76 -11.24
CA MET A 1 15.75 7.46 -12.24
C MET A 1 14.46 7.22 -11.46
N SER A 2 13.36 7.88 -11.81
CA SER A 2 12.05 7.60 -11.21
C SER A 2 11.48 6.33 -11.85
N LEU A 3 11.05 5.37 -11.03
CA LEU A 3 10.30 4.20 -11.49
C LEU A 3 8.92 4.68 -12.01
N SER A 4 8.42 4.05 -13.07
CA SER A 4 7.05 4.29 -13.57
C SER A 4 6.00 3.63 -12.68
N PHE A 5 6.41 2.61 -11.91
CA PHE A 5 5.56 1.93 -10.95
C PHE A 5 5.30 2.78 -9.71
N GLY A 6 4.04 2.79 -9.26
CA GLY A 6 3.60 3.55 -8.11
C GLY A 6 2.28 3.05 -7.54
N PHE A 7 1.77 3.78 -6.56
CA PHE A 7 0.48 3.52 -5.93
C PHE A 7 -0.60 4.42 -6.52
N PHE A 8 -1.78 3.85 -6.76
CA PHE A 8 -2.92 4.49 -7.39
C PHE A 8 -4.20 4.22 -6.61
N SER A 9 -5.15 5.15 -6.60
CA SER A 9 -6.45 4.95 -5.94
C SER A 9 -7.47 4.21 -6.80
N ASP A 10 -7.18 3.97 -8.08
CA ASP A 10 -8.06 3.31 -9.04
C ASP A 10 -7.35 2.18 -9.80
N ALA A 11 -8.13 1.18 -10.20
CA ALA A 11 -7.65 0.03 -10.95
C ALA A 11 -7.14 0.39 -12.37
N ALA A 12 -7.56 1.54 -12.92
CA ALA A 12 -7.11 2.00 -14.22
C ALA A 12 -5.72 2.67 -14.18
N LEU A 13 -5.12 2.82 -12.98
CA LEU A 13 -3.81 3.44 -12.76
C LEU A 13 -3.74 4.88 -13.27
N THR A 14 -4.84 5.63 -13.10
CA THR A 14 -4.97 7.02 -13.60
C THR A 14 -4.75 8.07 -12.52
N THR A 15 -5.02 7.73 -11.27
CA THR A 15 -4.98 8.65 -10.12
C THR A 15 -3.88 8.22 -9.16
N PRO A 16 -2.65 8.76 -9.29
CA PRO A 16 -1.55 8.41 -8.41
C PRO A 16 -1.81 8.94 -6.98
N ILE A 17 -1.41 8.15 -5.99
CA ILE A 17 -1.43 8.55 -4.58
C ILE A 17 -0.14 9.31 -4.31
N THR A 18 -0.23 10.65 -4.27
CA THR A 18 0.89 11.56 -3.97
C THR A 18 0.82 12.18 -2.58
N THR A 19 -0.31 12.01 -1.90
CA THR A 19 -0.55 12.48 -0.54
C THR A 19 -0.66 11.30 0.42
N PRO A 20 -0.41 11.51 1.72
CA PRO A 20 -0.67 10.51 2.75
C PRO A 20 -2.11 9.97 2.71
N LEU A 21 -2.27 8.71 3.11
CA LEU A 21 -3.55 8.04 3.16
C LEU A 21 -4.41 8.64 4.27
N GLN A 22 -5.55 9.15 3.88
CA GLN A 22 -6.50 9.78 4.79
C GLN A 22 -7.45 8.74 5.35
N PHE A 23 -7.59 8.63 6.67
CA PHE A 23 -8.61 7.81 7.31
C PHE A 23 -9.42 8.66 8.27
N LEU A 24 -10.74 8.49 8.28
CA LEU A 24 -11.67 9.19 9.14
C LEU A 24 -12.27 8.20 10.12
N GLN A 25 -11.84 8.29 11.38
CA GLN A 25 -12.34 7.45 12.46
C GLN A 25 -12.98 8.31 13.57
N ALA A 26 -14.11 7.85 14.09
CA ALA A 26 -14.81 8.51 15.19
C ALA A 26 -14.12 8.23 16.53
N ILE A 27 -13.97 9.26 17.37
CA ILE A 27 -13.35 9.15 18.70
C ILE A 27 -14.11 8.18 19.61
N SER A 28 -15.43 8.32 19.66
CA SER A 28 -16.28 7.64 20.64
C SER A 28 -16.64 6.21 20.23
N SER A 29 -16.40 5.84 18.98
CA SER A 29 -16.72 4.52 18.43
C SER A 29 -15.90 4.30 17.17
N PRO A 30 -14.57 4.09 17.27
CA PRO A 30 -13.75 3.82 16.11
C PRO A 30 -14.23 2.51 15.45
N VAL A 31 -14.42 2.56 14.13
CA VAL A 31 -14.76 1.40 13.31
C VAL A 31 -13.65 1.26 12.29
N ALA A 32 -13.30 0.00 11.98
CA ALA A 32 -12.28 -0.29 10.98
C ALA A 32 -12.67 0.34 9.64
N GLU A 33 -11.80 1.19 9.09
CA GLU A 33 -11.96 1.76 7.76
C GLU A 33 -11.08 1.01 6.77
N ASP A 34 -11.69 0.60 5.64
CA ASP A 34 -11.04 -0.14 4.58
C ASP A 34 -10.83 0.76 3.35
N LYS A 35 -9.64 0.70 2.78
CA LYS A 35 -9.31 1.31 1.48
C LYS A 35 -8.67 0.30 0.55
N THR A 36 -8.97 0.44 -0.73
CA THR A 36 -8.32 -0.35 -1.79
C THR A 36 -7.40 0.57 -2.56
N ILE A 37 -6.15 0.16 -2.70
CA ILE A 37 -5.08 0.85 -3.40
C ILE A 37 -4.55 -0.11 -4.45
N TYR A 38 -4.05 0.41 -5.57
CA TYR A 38 -3.53 -0.40 -6.66
C TYR A 38 -2.06 -0.09 -6.86
N PHE A 39 -1.22 -1.12 -6.90
CA PHE A 39 0.18 -0.99 -7.25
C PHE A 39 0.41 -1.47 -8.68
N GLY A 40 1.05 -0.66 -9.51
CA GLY A 40 1.29 -0.98 -10.91
C GLY A 40 1.88 0.19 -11.69
N SER A 41 1.92 0.04 -13.01
CA SER A 41 2.29 1.11 -13.95
C SER A 41 1.38 1.07 -15.18
N ALA A 42 0.94 2.24 -15.63
CA ALA A 42 0.20 2.42 -16.88
C ALA A 42 1.13 2.42 -18.11
N VAL A 43 2.45 2.52 -17.91
CA VAL A 43 3.44 2.52 -18.99
C VAL A 43 3.59 1.10 -19.51
N ALA A 44 3.20 0.83 -20.75
CA ALA A 44 3.29 -0.49 -21.35
C ALA A 44 4.74 -0.99 -21.47
N SER A 45 4.88 -2.32 -21.58
CA SER A 45 6.15 -3.02 -21.81
C SER A 45 7.21 -2.79 -20.73
N ARG A 46 6.79 -2.75 -19.46
CA ARG A 46 7.67 -2.70 -18.30
C ARG A 46 7.38 -3.84 -17.33
N VAL A 47 8.39 -4.26 -16.60
CA VAL A 47 8.29 -5.22 -15.51
C VAL A 47 8.96 -4.63 -14.27
N CYS A 48 8.32 -4.82 -13.12
CA CYS A 48 8.81 -4.42 -11.82
C CYS A 48 9.14 -5.65 -10.97
N GLU A 49 10.32 -5.65 -10.37
CA GLU A 49 10.86 -6.73 -9.55
C GLU A 49 11.61 -6.13 -8.35
N ALA A 50 11.78 -6.90 -7.28
CA ALA A 50 12.65 -6.50 -6.18
C ALA A 50 14.11 -6.46 -6.64
N ASP A 51 14.84 -5.38 -6.33
CA ASP A 51 16.24 -5.22 -6.75
C ASP A 51 17.20 -6.19 -6.05
N SER A 52 16.82 -6.70 -4.87
CA SER A 52 17.62 -7.63 -4.07
C SER A 52 17.88 -8.97 -4.76
N ASN A 53 16.86 -9.52 -5.43
CA ASN A 53 16.97 -10.72 -6.27
C ASN A 53 15.82 -10.73 -7.31
N PRO A 54 16.01 -10.05 -8.46
CA PRO A 54 14.94 -9.83 -9.43
C PRO A 54 14.31 -11.14 -9.93
N GLY A 55 12.98 -11.20 -9.92
CA GLY A 55 12.20 -12.38 -10.33
C GLY A 55 12.14 -13.51 -9.30
N VAL A 56 12.79 -13.36 -8.15
CA VAL A 56 12.79 -14.35 -7.06
C VAL A 56 12.27 -13.73 -5.76
N ASP A 57 12.83 -12.59 -5.36
CA ASP A 57 12.40 -11.88 -4.16
C ASP A 57 11.07 -11.17 -4.43
N ALA A 58 10.17 -11.24 -3.45
CA ALA A 58 8.89 -10.56 -3.51
C ALA A 58 9.06 -9.04 -3.48
N VAL A 59 8.22 -8.33 -4.24
CA VAL A 59 8.02 -6.89 -4.02
C VAL A 59 7.27 -6.73 -2.70
N THR A 60 7.87 -6.07 -1.71
CA THR A 60 7.25 -5.91 -0.39
C THR A 60 6.69 -4.51 -0.25
N VAL A 61 5.51 -4.38 0.36
CA VAL A 61 4.87 -3.11 0.71
C VAL A 61 4.79 -2.99 2.22
N SER A 62 5.26 -1.87 2.76
CA SER A 62 5.22 -1.52 4.17
C SER A 62 4.48 -0.20 4.37
N ILE A 63 3.88 -0.04 5.55
CA ILE A 63 3.33 1.24 6.00
C ILE A 63 4.43 2.04 6.68
N VAL A 64 4.50 3.32 6.33
CA VAL A 64 5.33 4.32 7.00
C VAL A 64 4.41 5.27 7.74
N ASP A 65 4.61 5.37 9.04
CA ASP A 65 4.03 6.39 9.91
C ASP A 65 5.07 7.51 10.05
N SER A 66 4.74 8.69 9.52
CA SER A 66 5.60 9.88 9.56
C SER A 66 5.42 10.73 10.82
N ALA A 67 4.40 10.46 11.64
CA ALA A 67 4.05 11.23 12.84
C ALA A 67 4.03 10.31 14.08
N GLY A 68 5.10 9.54 14.28
CA GLY A 68 5.21 8.59 15.38
C GLY A 68 4.84 9.22 16.73
N GLY A 69 3.69 8.81 17.28
CA GLY A 69 3.13 9.31 18.55
C GLY A 69 1.94 10.27 18.44
N SER A 70 1.50 10.66 17.24
CA SER A 70 0.26 11.40 17.00
C SER A 70 -0.46 10.90 15.75
N GLY A 71 -1.67 10.36 15.90
CA GLY A 71 -2.43 9.74 14.81
C GLY A 71 -2.52 8.22 14.96
N SER A 72 -2.83 7.51 13.87
CA SER A 72 -2.95 6.06 13.86
C SER A 72 -1.57 5.40 13.75
N PRO A 73 -1.14 4.57 14.71
CA PRO A 73 0.17 3.92 14.64
C PRO A 73 0.21 2.92 13.49
N ALA A 74 1.37 2.76 12.85
CA ALA A 74 1.54 1.79 11.76
C ALA A 74 1.15 0.35 12.16
N THR A 75 1.27 0.00 13.44
CA THR A 75 0.86 -1.31 14.00
C THR A 75 -0.65 -1.55 13.98
N ASP A 76 -1.45 -0.51 13.81
CA ASP A 76 -2.92 -0.61 13.69
C ASP A 76 -3.38 -0.76 12.24
N VAL A 77 -2.45 -0.60 11.29
CA VAL A 77 -2.71 -0.71 9.85
C VAL A 77 -2.44 -2.13 9.37
N LYS A 78 -3.46 -2.77 8.81
CA LYS A 78 -3.37 -4.10 8.21
C LYS A 78 -3.33 -4.00 6.70
N LEU A 79 -2.44 -4.79 6.09
CA LEU A 79 -2.31 -4.91 4.64
C LEU A 79 -2.66 -6.32 4.18
N ALA A 80 -3.39 -6.45 3.08
CA ALA A 80 -3.71 -7.73 2.46
C ALA A 80 -3.89 -7.63 0.94
N LEU A 81 -3.76 -8.75 0.23
CA LEU A 81 -4.10 -8.87 -1.20
C LEU A 81 -5.60 -9.14 -1.45
N SER A 82 -6.40 -9.29 -0.39
CA SER A 82 -7.85 -9.49 -0.48
C SER A 82 -8.56 -8.92 0.75
N SER A 83 -9.83 -8.56 0.59
CA SER A 83 -10.67 -8.07 1.69
C SER A 83 -10.84 -9.11 2.82
N VAL A 84 -10.92 -10.40 2.47
CA VAL A 84 -10.98 -11.51 3.45
C VAL A 84 -9.66 -11.65 4.21
N GLY A 85 -8.52 -11.42 3.53
CA GLY A 85 -7.19 -11.48 4.13
C GLY A 85 -6.95 -10.43 5.22
N LEU A 86 -7.70 -9.32 5.21
CA LEU A 86 -7.62 -8.30 6.28
C LEU A 86 -8.01 -8.84 7.66
N GLY A 87 -8.84 -9.90 7.72
CA GLY A 87 -9.24 -10.54 8.97
C GLY A 87 -8.08 -11.25 9.69
N SER A 88 -7.18 -11.86 8.92
CA SER A 88 -6.00 -12.59 9.43
C SER A 88 -4.70 -11.80 9.34
N ALA A 89 -4.70 -10.65 8.65
CA ALA A 89 -3.53 -9.78 8.57
C ALA A 89 -3.12 -9.26 9.96
N THR A 90 -1.80 -9.25 10.18
CA THR A 90 -1.18 -8.66 11.37
C THR A 90 -0.93 -7.18 11.11
N GLY A 91 -1.31 -6.32 12.05
CA GLY A 91 -1.11 -4.88 11.89
C GLY A 91 0.38 -4.51 11.89
N GLY A 92 0.77 -3.56 11.05
CA GLY A 92 2.15 -3.16 10.80
C GLY A 92 3.00 -4.17 10.01
N ALA A 93 2.46 -5.34 9.67
CA ALA A 93 3.20 -6.35 8.90
C ALA A 93 3.36 -5.91 7.43
N THR A 94 4.54 -6.19 6.87
CA THR A 94 4.80 -5.99 5.45
C THR A 94 4.01 -6.96 4.60
N LEU A 95 3.41 -6.47 3.52
CA LEU A 95 2.71 -7.28 2.53
C LEU A 95 3.66 -7.71 1.42
N ALA A 96 3.74 -9.01 1.14
CA ALA A 96 4.45 -9.52 -0.03
C ALA A 96 3.52 -9.53 -1.25
N LEU A 97 3.91 -8.81 -2.30
CA LEU A 97 3.33 -8.89 -3.64
C LEU A 97 4.09 -9.96 -4.46
N PRO A 98 3.61 -10.33 -5.67
CA PRO A 98 4.36 -11.20 -6.57
C PRO A 98 5.79 -10.70 -6.84
N ALA A 99 6.72 -11.62 -7.07
CA ALA A 99 8.13 -11.30 -7.36
C ALA A 99 8.33 -10.55 -8.69
N THR A 100 7.38 -10.71 -9.62
CA THR A 100 7.37 -10.04 -10.92
C THR A 100 5.98 -9.45 -11.15
N ILE A 101 5.94 -8.14 -11.40
CA ILE A 101 4.70 -7.41 -11.68
C ILE A 101 4.82 -6.78 -13.06
N ASN A 102 4.00 -7.26 -13.99
CA ASN A 102 3.92 -6.73 -15.34
C ASN A 102 3.20 -5.38 -15.33
N SER A 103 3.66 -4.43 -16.14
CA SER A 103 2.94 -3.18 -16.36
C SER A 103 1.66 -3.42 -17.15
N SER A 104 0.55 -2.91 -16.67
CA SER A 104 -0.69 -2.57 -17.38
C SER A 104 -1.76 -2.32 -16.31
N SER A 105 -2.84 -1.62 -16.67
CA SER A 105 -4.01 -1.53 -15.79
C SER A 105 -4.64 -2.88 -15.48
N GLY A 106 -4.54 -3.86 -16.39
CA GLY A 106 -5.02 -5.23 -16.17
C GLY A 106 -4.16 -6.06 -15.20
N ASN A 107 -2.90 -5.66 -15.00
CA ASN A 107 -1.96 -6.31 -14.09
C ASN A 107 -1.77 -5.53 -12.78
N ALA A 108 -2.58 -4.50 -12.55
CA ALA A 108 -2.57 -3.73 -11.31
C ALA A 108 -2.85 -4.67 -10.12
N VAL A 109 -2.00 -4.61 -9.10
CA VAL A 109 -2.14 -5.44 -7.90
C VAL A 109 -2.97 -4.69 -6.88
N PRO A 110 -4.18 -5.18 -6.51
CA PRO A 110 -4.97 -4.56 -5.46
C PRO A 110 -4.33 -4.86 -4.08
N ILE A 111 -4.22 -3.80 -3.29
CA ILE A 111 -3.74 -3.78 -1.92
C ILE A 111 -4.89 -3.25 -1.08
N TYR A 112 -5.39 -4.10 -0.19
CA TYR A 112 -6.41 -3.76 0.78
C TYR A 112 -5.71 -3.27 2.04
N VAL A 113 -6.09 -2.08 2.48
CA VAL A 113 -5.58 -1.44 3.69
C VAL A 113 -6.74 -1.29 4.65
N ARG A 114 -6.59 -1.80 5.87
CA ARG A 114 -7.54 -1.59 6.96
C ARG A 114 -6.87 -0.85 8.08
N VAL A 115 -7.49 0.20 8.58
CA VAL A 115 -7.02 0.93 9.77
C VAL A 115 -8.09 0.83 10.85
N LEU A 116 -7.67 0.46 12.05
CA LEU A 116 -8.48 0.57 13.25
C LEU A 116 -7.63 1.23 14.33
N ASP A 117 -7.85 2.52 14.54
CA ASP A 117 -7.05 3.34 15.44
C ASP A 117 -7.34 2.99 16.90
N SER A 118 -6.33 2.44 17.58
CA SER A 118 -6.38 2.10 19.00
C SER A 118 -6.16 3.32 19.91
N THR A 119 -5.65 4.44 19.39
CA THR A 119 -5.36 5.65 20.16
C THR A 119 -6.61 6.49 20.42
N HIS A 120 -7.69 6.23 19.69
CA HIS A 120 -8.93 7.02 19.73
C HIS A 120 -8.69 8.51 19.43
N ALA A 121 -7.59 8.86 18.75
CA ALA A 121 -7.33 10.20 18.29
C ALA A 121 -8.31 10.53 17.17
N GLY A 122 -9.28 11.40 17.44
CA GLY A 122 -10.22 11.86 16.42
C GLY A 122 -9.56 12.83 15.49
N GLY A 123 -9.67 12.58 14.19
CA GLY A 123 -9.17 13.48 13.18
C GLY A 123 -8.93 12.80 11.86
N LEU A 124 -8.38 13.58 10.94
CA LEU A 124 -7.88 13.10 9.66
C LEU A 124 -6.43 12.64 9.90
N ASN A 125 -6.20 11.34 9.87
CA ASN A 125 -4.84 10.79 9.93
C ASN A 125 -4.17 11.03 8.57
N LEU A 126 -3.14 11.88 8.55
CA LEU A 126 -2.39 12.32 7.35
C LEU A 126 -0.92 11.89 7.39
N ASP A 127 -0.62 10.95 8.25
CA ASP A 127 0.71 10.51 8.64
C ASP A 127 1.12 9.19 7.99
N LEU A 128 0.12 8.42 7.52
CA LEU A 128 0.31 7.10 6.93
C LEU A 128 0.61 7.17 5.43
N SER A 129 1.68 6.50 5.01
CA SER A 129 2.03 6.33 3.60
C SER A 129 2.48 4.90 3.30
N LEU A 130 2.41 4.51 2.03
CA LEU A 130 2.90 3.21 1.56
C LEU A 130 4.28 3.37 0.96
N GLN A 131 5.15 2.43 1.28
CA GLN A 131 6.49 2.33 0.73
C GLN A 131 6.75 0.89 0.26
N THR A 132 7.54 0.75 -0.80
CA THR A 132 8.07 -0.55 -1.22
C THR A 132 9.52 -0.75 -0.79
N ASN A 133 10.02 -1.98 -0.90
CA ASN A 133 11.47 -2.21 -0.98
C ASN A 133 12.08 -1.52 -2.22
N THR A 134 13.41 -1.57 -2.34
CA THR A 134 14.09 -1.11 -3.55
C THR A 134 13.64 -1.95 -4.74
N LEU A 135 13.08 -1.28 -5.74
CA LEU A 135 12.56 -1.92 -6.94
C LEU A 135 13.47 -1.66 -8.13
N ARG A 136 13.45 -2.61 -9.04
CA ARG A 136 14.06 -2.52 -10.35
C ARG A 136 12.98 -2.61 -11.41
N GLU A 137 13.03 -1.68 -12.36
CA GLU A 137 12.18 -1.69 -13.55
C GLU A 137 13.00 -2.04 -14.79
N THR A 138 12.52 -3.01 -15.57
CA THR A 138 13.12 -3.47 -16.82
C THR A 138 12.12 -3.40 -17.96
N PRO A 139 12.55 -3.08 -19.19
CA PRO A 139 11.71 -3.27 -20.37
C PRO A 139 11.49 -4.77 -20.64
N VAL A 140 10.30 -5.12 -21.11
CA VAL A 140 10.00 -6.46 -21.67
C VAL A 140 10.09 -6.50 -23.19
#